data_AF-A0A5E4KDL2-F1
#
_entry.id   AF-A0A5E4KDL2-F1
#
_cell.length_a   1.000
_cell.length_b   1.000
_cell.length_c   1.000
_cell.angle_alpha   90.00
_cell.angle_beta   90.00
_cell.angle_gamma   90.00
#
_symmetry.space_group_name_H-M   'P 1'
#
loop_
_entity.id
_entity.type
_entity.pdbx_description
1 polymer ?
#
loop_
_entity_poly.entity_id
_entity_poly.type
_entity_poly.pdbx_seq_one_letter_code
_entity_poly.pdbx_strand_id
1 'polypeptide(L)'
;MTETLLEVNFPKLNHFWMDSGLLGLYRIAQQEHPEEMGIEIKLKGDGVLFKGAEKDLEDFFHKTYAALLAQYYNTSTQKQKEKNAGFYYDSKEDRFVRFPKVKSMGIAGLIFNKAPRPTKLEVKYETKEVIESGKKIKKEILPADHAHLQERLESFLFETSLKIGSSSLLKDGPNAIQPTVQINLKKEKGKEKGKCFFCGSSSHLSEIGGTVFPMISGSSGALSFNTGGGKPEKVCWKCDFIGKFVPVNGFYTINNGNYHMYFPYSPSLEKMDDVIKNLHAIKIEDLT
;
A
#
# COMPACT_ATOMS: atom_id res chain seq x y z
N MET A 1 -11.19 -33.38 11.75
CA MET A 1 -11.04 -32.35 12.80
C MET A 1 -11.90 -31.18 12.35
N THR A 2 -12.88 -30.76 13.15
CA THR A 2 -13.68 -29.57 12.86
C THR A 2 -12.77 -28.35 12.99
N GLU A 3 -12.54 -27.66 11.87
CA GLU A 3 -11.75 -26.44 11.82
C GLU A 3 -12.49 -25.35 12.61
N THR A 4 -11.87 -24.85 13.68
CA THR A 4 -12.48 -23.83 14.53
C THR A 4 -12.51 -22.51 13.78
N LEU A 5 -13.71 -22.03 13.45
CA LEU A 5 -13.89 -20.73 12.82
C LEU A 5 -13.52 -19.60 13.79
N LEU A 6 -12.69 -18.68 13.33
CA LEU A 6 -12.31 -17.47 14.02
C LEU A 6 -13.22 -16.31 13.59
N GLU A 7 -13.51 -15.40 14.53
CA GLU A 7 -14.25 -14.17 14.28
C GLU A 7 -13.36 -12.95 14.52
N VAL A 8 -13.19 -12.12 13.50
CA VAL A 8 -12.39 -10.89 13.54
C VAL A 8 -13.32 -9.69 13.35
N ASN A 9 -13.62 -9.01 14.47
CA ASN A 9 -14.43 -7.81 14.45
C ASN A 9 -13.58 -6.54 14.31
N PHE A 10 -13.97 -5.65 13.39
CA PHE A 10 -13.50 -4.28 13.28
C PHE A 10 -14.63 -3.33 13.69
N PRO A 11 -14.61 -2.81 14.93
CA PRO A 11 -15.66 -1.93 15.42
C PRO A 11 -15.59 -0.56 14.73
N LYS A 12 -16.77 0.05 14.55
CA LYS A 12 -16.90 1.48 14.25
C LYS A 12 -16.32 2.28 15.42
N LEU A 13 -15.44 3.24 15.12
CA LEU A 13 -14.73 4.03 16.12
C LEU A 13 -15.34 5.41 16.33
N ASN A 14 -16.39 5.74 15.57
CA ASN A 14 -16.99 7.07 15.54
C ASN A 14 -16.00 8.17 15.18
N HIS A 15 -15.02 7.82 14.34
CA HIS A 15 -13.98 8.71 13.86
C HIS A 15 -13.97 8.66 12.34
N PHE A 16 -14.30 9.78 11.69
CA PHE A 16 -14.57 9.84 10.25
C PHE A 16 -13.49 9.18 9.38
N TRP A 17 -12.21 9.37 9.72
CA TRP A 17 -11.10 8.74 8.99
C TRP A 17 -11.07 7.21 9.14
N MET A 18 -11.11 6.71 10.38
CA MET A 18 -11.03 5.28 10.64
C MET A 18 -12.27 4.55 10.15
N ASP A 19 -13.44 5.16 10.29
CA ASP A 19 -14.70 4.60 9.81
C ASP A 19 -14.75 4.61 8.27
N SER A 20 -14.19 5.64 7.62
CA SER A 20 -14.02 5.66 6.16
C SER A 20 -13.09 4.55 5.68
N GLY A 21 -11.97 4.35 6.38
CA GLY A 21 -11.03 3.25 6.13
C GLY A 21 -11.64 1.87 6.38
N LEU A 22 -12.42 1.70 7.45
CA LEU A 22 -13.14 0.46 7.76
C LEU A 22 -14.12 0.09 6.64
N LEU A 23 -14.89 1.05 6.17
CA LEU A 23 -15.76 0.84 5.03
C LEU A 23 -14.95 0.58 3.74
N GLY A 24 -13.76 1.16 3.63
CA GLY A 24 -12.86 0.93 2.49
C GLY A 24 -12.37 -0.50 2.45
N LEU A 25 -11.98 -1.04 3.61
CA LEU A 25 -11.66 -2.45 3.80
C LEU A 25 -12.84 -3.33 3.39
N TYR A 26 -14.05 -3.04 3.89
CA TYR A 26 -15.24 -3.81 3.54
C TYR A 26 -15.47 -3.86 2.02
N ARG A 27 -15.38 -2.73 1.33
CA ARG A 27 -15.66 -2.67 -0.12
C ARG A 27 -14.63 -3.40 -0.96
N ILE A 28 -13.34 -3.26 -0.66
CA ILE A 28 -12.30 -4.03 -1.36
C ILE A 28 -12.46 -5.52 -1.05
N ALA A 29 -12.69 -5.88 0.21
CA ALA A 29 -12.88 -7.28 0.60
C ALA A 29 -14.05 -7.94 -0.14
N GLN A 30 -15.17 -7.24 -0.35
CA GLN A 30 -16.31 -7.75 -1.12
C GLN A 30 -15.98 -8.02 -2.60
N GLN A 31 -15.00 -7.33 -3.18
CA GLN A 31 -14.57 -7.52 -4.57
C GLN A 31 -13.64 -8.74 -4.74
N GLU A 32 -13.06 -9.23 -3.64
CA GLU A 32 -12.05 -10.30 -3.67
C GLU A 32 -12.66 -11.72 -3.50
N HIS A 33 -13.97 -11.87 -3.72
CA HIS A 33 -14.70 -13.14 -3.68
C HIS A 33 -14.47 -13.94 -2.38
N PRO A 34 -14.82 -13.37 -1.21
CA PRO A 34 -14.57 -13.99 0.10
C PRO A 34 -15.15 -15.40 0.24
N GLU A 35 -16.27 -15.68 -0.43
CA GLU A 35 -16.94 -16.97 -0.47
C GLU A 35 -16.05 -18.11 -1.04
N GLU A 36 -15.17 -17.81 -2.00
CA GLU A 36 -14.24 -18.79 -2.57
C GLU A 36 -13.17 -19.23 -1.57
N MET A 37 -12.93 -18.43 -0.54
CA MET A 37 -12.00 -18.69 0.56
C MET A 37 -12.70 -19.11 1.86
N GLY A 38 -14.02 -19.39 1.80
CA GLY A 38 -14.80 -19.74 2.99
C GLY A 38 -14.93 -18.61 4.02
N ILE A 39 -14.79 -17.36 3.59
CA ILE A 39 -14.88 -16.18 4.46
C ILE A 39 -16.29 -15.58 4.38
N GLU A 40 -16.91 -15.39 5.54
CA GLU A 40 -18.14 -14.63 5.69
C GLU A 40 -17.81 -13.20 6.15
N ILE A 41 -18.38 -12.21 5.47
CA ILE A 41 -18.25 -10.78 5.83
C ILE A 41 -19.63 -10.22 6.14
N LYS A 42 -19.79 -9.57 7.30
CA LYS A 42 -21.02 -8.88 7.69
C LYS A 42 -20.74 -7.42 8.01
N LEU A 43 -21.34 -6.52 7.24
CA LEU A 43 -21.45 -5.11 7.61
C LEU A 43 -22.61 -4.95 8.60
N LYS A 44 -22.35 -4.23 9.69
CA LYS A 44 -23.35 -3.84 10.68
C LYS A 44 -23.20 -2.35 10.97
N GLY A 45 -24.22 -1.73 11.57
CA GLY A 45 -24.15 -0.33 11.99
C GLY A 45 -22.96 -0.02 12.94
N ASP A 46 -22.50 -1.00 13.71
CA ASP A 46 -21.46 -0.89 14.73
C ASP A 46 -20.08 -1.44 14.29
N GLY A 47 -19.93 -1.95 13.07
CA GLY A 47 -18.64 -2.45 12.58
C GLY A 47 -18.73 -3.42 11.40
N VAL A 48 -17.59 -4.06 11.11
CA VAL A 48 -17.47 -5.11 10.08
C VAL A 48 -16.92 -6.38 10.74
N LEU A 49 -17.64 -7.48 10.59
CA LEU A 49 -17.26 -8.79 11.11
C LEU A 49 -16.78 -9.68 9.97
N PHE A 50 -15.60 -10.28 10.13
CA PHE A 50 -15.07 -11.33 9.26
C PHE A 50 -15.07 -12.66 10.02
N LYS A 51 -15.46 -13.74 9.37
CA LYS A 51 -15.49 -15.08 9.94
C LYS A 51 -14.95 -16.12 8.96
N GLY A 52 -14.08 -17.01 9.43
CA GLY A 52 -13.46 -18.05 8.59
C GLY A 52 -12.39 -18.82 9.36
N ALA A 53 -11.69 -19.75 8.71
CA ALA A 53 -10.51 -20.38 9.30
C ALA A 53 -9.40 -19.34 9.48
N GLU A 54 -8.54 -19.51 10.49
CA GLU A 54 -7.48 -18.53 10.83
C GLU A 54 -6.56 -18.26 9.64
N LYS A 55 -6.10 -19.32 8.96
CA LYS A 55 -5.21 -19.21 7.81
C LYS A 55 -5.89 -18.51 6.64
N ASP A 56 -7.13 -18.89 6.34
CA ASP A 56 -7.89 -18.29 5.23
C ASP A 56 -8.17 -16.81 5.48
N LEU A 57 -8.43 -16.40 6.73
CA LEU A 57 -8.58 -14.99 7.10
C LEU A 57 -7.29 -14.20 6.91
N GLU A 58 -6.14 -14.78 7.28
CA GLU A 58 -4.83 -14.15 7.10
C GLU A 58 -4.51 -13.96 5.61
N ASP A 59 -4.64 -15.03 4.82
CA ASP A 59 -4.45 -15.01 3.37
C ASP A 59 -5.43 -14.03 2.70
N PHE A 60 -6.69 -13.99 3.16
CA PHE A 60 -7.71 -13.09 2.64
C PHE A 60 -7.41 -11.62 2.95
N PHE A 61 -6.94 -11.28 4.14
CA PHE A 61 -6.53 -9.90 4.46
C PHE A 61 -5.30 -9.47 3.64
N HIS A 62 -4.35 -10.38 3.39
CA HIS A 62 -3.23 -10.10 2.49
C HIS A 62 -3.67 -9.90 1.03
N LYS A 63 -4.60 -10.73 0.53
CA LYS A 63 -5.22 -10.57 -0.80
C LYS A 63 -5.94 -9.23 -0.92
N THR A 64 -6.79 -8.91 0.05
CA THR A 64 -7.52 -7.63 0.14
C THR A 64 -6.57 -6.44 0.18
N TYR A 65 -5.45 -6.56 0.90
CA TYR A 65 -4.42 -5.52 0.95
C TYR A 65 -3.70 -5.36 -0.39
N ALA A 66 -3.38 -6.44 -1.08
CA ALA A 66 -2.79 -6.40 -2.41
C ALA A 66 -3.71 -5.72 -3.43
N ALA A 67 -5.02 -5.98 -3.35
CA ALA A 67 -6.03 -5.32 -4.18
C ALA A 67 -6.10 -3.81 -3.92
N LEU A 68 -6.13 -3.38 -2.66
CA LEU A 68 -6.02 -1.97 -2.28
C LEU A 68 -4.78 -1.32 -2.90
N LEU A 69 -3.63 -1.99 -2.78
CA LEU A 69 -2.37 -1.47 -3.29
C LEU A 69 -2.43 -1.29 -4.81
N ALA A 70 -2.95 -2.26 -5.55
CA ALA A 70 -3.07 -2.20 -7.01
C ALA A 70 -4.00 -1.06 -7.46
N GLN A 71 -5.13 -0.89 -6.78
CA GLN A 71 -6.15 0.08 -7.17
C GLN A 71 -5.80 1.53 -6.78
N TYR A 72 -5.13 1.76 -5.64
CA TYR A 72 -4.98 3.12 -5.08
C TYR A 72 -3.54 3.59 -4.86
N TYR A 73 -2.58 2.68 -4.60
CA TYR A 73 -1.20 3.06 -4.31
C TYR A 73 -0.26 2.89 -5.50
N ASN A 74 -0.44 1.82 -6.26
CA ASN A 74 0.40 1.42 -7.39
C ASN A 74 -0.22 1.82 -8.73
N THR A 75 -0.76 3.03 -8.80
CA THR A 75 -1.30 3.60 -10.03
C THR A 75 -0.21 4.14 -10.94
N SER A 76 -0.55 4.59 -12.13
CA SER A 76 0.37 5.24 -13.07
C SER A 76 -0.38 6.29 -13.87
N THR A 77 0.25 7.44 -14.13
CA THR A 77 -0.31 8.44 -15.04
C THR A 77 -0.35 7.90 -16.47
N GLN A 78 -1.17 8.50 -17.32
CA GLN A 78 -1.25 8.11 -18.74
C GLN A 78 0.13 8.11 -19.40
N LYS A 79 0.92 9.16 -19.15
CA LYS A 79 2.30 9.29 -19.63
C LYS A 79 3.22 8.17 -19.10
N GLN A 80 3.04 7.73 -17.86
CA GLN A 80 3.83 6.63 -17.28
C GLN A 80 3.46 5.28 -17.91
N LYS A 81 2.16 5.06 -18.20
CA LYS A 81 1.66 3.88 -18.91
C LYS A 81 2.23 3.79 -20.32
N GLU A 82 2.15 4.87 -21.08
CA GLU A 82 2.67 4.95 -22.46
C GLU A 82 4.19 4.80 -22.53
N LYS A 83 4.93 5.48 -21.63
CA LYS A 83 6.40 5.40 -21.63
C LYS A 83 6.91 4.01 -21.24
N ASN A 84 6.18 3.31 -20.36
CA ASN A 84 6.51 1.96 -19.89
C ASN A 84 8.01 1.79 -19.57
N ALA A 85 8.54 2.72 -18.77
CA ALA A 85 9.98 2.95 -18.63
C ALA A 85 10.64 2.17 -17.49
N GLY A 86 9.87 1.45 -16.66
CA GLY A 86 10.40 0.53 -15.67
C GLY A 86 10.75 -0.79 -16.34
N PHE A 87 11.75 -1.48 -15.81
CA PHE A 87 12.04 -2.86 -16.20
C PHE A 87 12.68 -3.63 -15.05
N TYR A 88 12.51 -4.95 -15.05
CA TYR A 88 13.17 -5.90 -14.17
C TYR A 88 13.58 -7.13 -14.97
N TYR A 89 14.50 -7.93 -14.44
CA TYR A 89 14.84 -9.23 -14.99
C TYR A 89 14.02 -10.33 -14.30
N ASP A 90 13.22 -11.06 -15.07
CA ASP A 90 12.52 -12.26 -14.63
C ASP A 90 13.43 -13.47 -14.80
N SER A 91 13.87 -14.06 -13.68
CA SER A 91 14.76 -15.21 -13.69
C SER A 91 14.05 -16.53 -13.99
N LYS A 92 12.73 -16.61 -13.87
CA LYS A 92 11.96 -17.81 -14.20
C LYS A 92 11.72 -17.91 -15.70
N GLU A 93 11.38 -16.78 -16.32
CA GLU A 93 11.13 -16.70 -17.76
C GLU A 93 12.38 -16.31 -18.56
N ASP A 94 13.49 -16.07 -17.87
CA ASP A 94 14.77 -15.65 -18.44
C ASP A 94 14.61 -14.48 -19.42
N ARG A 95 13.99 -13.38 -18.97
CA ARG A 95 13.76 -12.20 -19.83
C ARG A 95 13.66 -10.89 -19.05
N PHE A 96 13.89 -9.79 -19.75
CA PHE A 96 13.59 -8.45 -19.23
C PHE A 96 12.13 -8.10 -19.46
N VAL A 97 11.42 -7.72 -18.39
CA VAL A 97 10.01 -7.36 -18.42
C VAL A 97 9.86 -5.88 -18.14
N ARG A 98 9.16 -5.17 -19.04
CA ARG A 98 8.85 -3.75 -18.87
C ARG A 98 7.61 -3.55 -18.02
N PHE A 99 7.59 -2.48 -17.24
CA PHE A 99 6.42 -2.07 -16.47
C PHE A 99 6.31 -0.53 -16.36
N PRO A 100 5.08 0.00 -16.26
CA PRO A 100 4.89 1.43 -16.05
C PRO A 100 5.37 1.81 -14.66
N LYS A 101 6.11 2.92 -14.55
CA LYS A 101 6.58 3.40 -13.25
C LYS A 101 5.39 3.85 -12.41
N VAL A 102 5.22 3.23 -11.26
CA VAL A 102 4.08 3.53 -10.39
C VAL A 102 4.24 4.85 -9.63
N LYS A 103 3.11 5.46 -9.31
CA LYS A 103 2.97 6.66 -8.49
C LYS A 103 1.60 6.61 -7.80
N SER A 104 1.56 6.83 -6.48
CA SER A 104 0.30 7.00 -5.75
C SER A 104 -0.31 8.36 -6.08
N MET A 105 -1.63 8.38 -6.30
CA MET A 105 -2.37 9.60 -6.64
C MET A 105 -3.47 9.87 -5.61
N GLY A 106 -4.02 11.08 -5.65
CA GLY A 106 -5.08 11.50 -4.75
C GLY A 106 -4.73 11.35 -3.27
N ILE A 107 -5.69 10.85 -2.51
CA ILE A 107 -5.56 10.66 -1.05
C ILE A 107 -4.42 9.70 -0.71
N ALA A 108 -4.22 8.62 -1.48
CA ALA A 108 -3.11 7.68 -1.26
C ALA A 108 -1.74 8.38 -1.40
N GLY A 109 -1.60 9.23 -2.43
CA GLY A 109 -0.41 10.05 -2.64
C GLY A 109 -0.17 11.08 -1.53
N LEU A 110 -1.23 11.63 -0.93
CA LEU A 110 -1.13 12.56 0.19
C LEU A 110 -0.66 11.88 1.48
N ILE A 111 -1.26 10.74 1.82
CA ILE A 111 -1.02 10.07 3.11
C ILE A 111 0.22 9.19 3.10
N PHE A 112 0.75 8.88 1.91
CA PHE A 112 1.93 8.04 1.75
C PHE A 112 2.75 8.45 0.52
N ASN A 113 3.32 9.65 0.56
CA ASN A 113 4.21 10.15 -0.49
C ASN A 113 5.64 9.57 -0.38
N LYS A 114 5.78 8.25 -0.54
CA LYS A 114 7.09 7.58 -0.57
C LYS A 114 7.44 7.11 -1.97
N ALA A 115 8.72 7.14 -2.31
CA ALA A 115 9.21 6.59 -3.55
C ALA A 115 8.94 5.07 -3.63
N PRO A 116 8.60 4.52 -4.82
CA PRO A 116 8.47 3.08 -5.02
C PRO A 116 9.75 2.35 -4.60
N ARG A 117 9.61 1.17 -3.99
CA ARG A 117 10.71 0.31 -3.55
C ARG A 117 10.65 -1.05 -4.25
N PRO A 118 11.79 -1.76 -4.37
CA PRO A 118 11.81 -3.12 -4.89
C PRO A 118 10.86 -4.03 -4.12
N THR A 119 10.07 -4.83 -4.84
CA THR A 119 9.15 -5.80 -4.21
C THR A 119 9.79 -7.15 -3.93
N LYS A 120 10.93 -7.41 -4.59
CA LYS A 120 11.69 -8.65 -4.52
C LYS A 120 13.18 -8.32 -4.34
N LEU A 121 14.03 -8.86 -5.20
CA LEU A 121 15.48 -8.71 -5.10
C LEU A 121 15.97 -7.56 -5.99
N GLU A 122 17.12 -7.02 -5.63
CA GLU A 122 17.85 -6.07 -6.44
C GLU A 122 19.32 -6.47 -6.55
N VAL A 123 19.89 -6.30 -7.73
CA VAL A 123 21.31 -6.55 -8.02
C VAL A 123 21.96 -5.20 -8.24
N LYS A 124 22.86 -4.79 -7.34
CA LYS A 124 23.55 -3.50 -7.45
C LYS A 124 24.51 -3.52 -8.63
N TYR A 125 24.49 -2.47 -9.43
CA TYR A 125 25.48 -2.29 -10.48
C TYR A 125 26.84 -1.95 -9.86
N GLU A 126 27.90 -2.37 -10.53
CA GLU A 126 29.25 -1.87 -10.32
C GLU A 126 29.53 -0.76 -11.32
N THR A 127 30.29 0.25 -10.90
CA THR A 127 30.72 1.34 -11.79
C THR A 127 32.14 1.05 -12.28
N LYS A 128 32.31 0.90 -13.59
CA LYS A 128 33.64 0.80 -14.22
C LYS A 128 33.90 1.99 -15.14
N GLU A 129 35.12 2.51 -15.10
CA GLU A 129 35.57 3.50 -16.07
C GLU A 129 35.96 2.79 -17.36
N VAL A 130 35.30 3.17 -18.45
CA VAL A 130 35.55 2.66 -19.80
C VAL A 130 35.92 3.84 -20.69
N ILE A 131 36.88 3.64 -21.59
CA ILE A 131 37.21 4.64 -22.61
C ILE A 131 36.39 4.32 -23.84
N GLU A 132 35.41 5.17 -24.15
CA GLU A 132 34.55 5.03 -25.32
C GLU A 132 34.65 6.32 -26.14
N SER A 133 34.96 6.19 -27.43
CA SER A 133 35.20 7.34 -28.34
C SER A 133 36.21 8.36 -27.80
N GLY A 134 37.27 7.88 -27.15
CA GLY A 134 38.35 8.73 -26.60
C GLY A 134 37.99 9.50 -25.32
N LYS A 135 36.80 9.28 -24.74
CA LYS A 135 36.38 9.91 -23.47
C LYS A 135 36.26 8.85 -22.37
N LYS A 136 36.66 9.21 -21.14
CA LYS A 136 36.42 8.38 -19.95
C LYS A 136 34.95 8.49 -19.57
N ILE A 137 34.23 7.38 -19.66
CA ILE A 137 32.81 7.27 -19.28
C ILE A 137 32.70 6.26 -18.15
N LYS A 138 31.90 6.60 -17.14
CA LYS A 138 31.53 5.64 -16.08
C LYS A 138 30.35 4.82 -16.57
N LYS A 139 30.56 3.53 -16.79
CA LYS A 139 29.52 2.58 -17.22
C LYS A 139 29.06 1.77 -16.02
N GLU A 140 27.75 1.63 -15.88
CA GLU A 140 27.12 0.71 -14.93
C GLU A 140 27.13 -0.69 -15.54
N ILE A 141 27.73 -1.64 -14.83
CA ILE A 141 27.85 -3.03 -15.24
C ILE A 141 27.30 -3.95 -14.16
N LEU A 142 26.82 -5.12 -14.56
CA LEU A 142 26.38 -6.14 -13.62
C LEU A 142 27.57 -6.77 -12.88
N PRO A 143 27.40 -7.14 -11.60
CA PRO A 143 28.41 -7.83 -10.82
C PRO A 143 28.75 -9.21 -11.41
N ALA A 144 29.86 -9.79 -10.98
CA ALA A 144 30.42 -11.02 -11.57
C ALA A 144 29.42 -12.20 -11.62
N ASP A 145 28.54 -12.32 -10.61
CA ASP A 145 27.51 -13.35 -10.53
C ASP A 145 26.37 -13.18 -11.56
N HIS A 146 26.21 -11.98 -12.13
CA HIS A 146 25.21 -11.64 -13.15
C HIS A 146 25.84 -11.17 -14.48
N ALA A 147 27.15 -11.32 -14.66
CA ALA A 147 27.88 -10.84 -15.85
C ALA A 147 27.36 -11.45 -17.16
N HIS A 148 26.84 -12.68 -17.12
CA HIS A 148 26.24 -13.36 -18.28
C HIS A 148 25.00 -12.65 -18.85
N LEU A 149 24.37 -11.75 -18.07
CA LEU A 149 23.23 -10.95 -18.52
C LEU A 149 23.62 -9.60 -19.12
N GLN A 150 24.90 -9.21 -19.04
CA GLN A 150 25.34 -7.86 -19.41
C GLN A 150 25.04 -7.53 -20.87
N GLU A 151 25.41 -8.42 -21.80
CA GLU A 151 25.17 -8.22 -23.23
C GLU A 151 23.67 -8.12 -23.52
N ARG A 152 22.87 -9.01 -22.93
CA ARG A 152 21.41 -9.01 -23.08
C ARG A 152 20.76 -7.75 -22.51
N LEU A 153 21.27 -7.24 -21.39
CA LEU A 153 20.83 -5.98 -20.81
C LEU A 153 21.14 -4.81 -21.76
N GLU A 154 22.34 -4.77 -22.33
CA GLU A 154 22.73 -3.71 -23.27
C GLU A 154 21.88 -3.74 -24.56
N SER A 155 21.67 -4.92 -25.15
CA SER A 155 20.76 -5.09 -26.29
C SER A 155 19.34 -4.64 -25.95
N PHE A 156 18.82 -5.07 -24.79
CA PHE A 156 17.49 -4.66 -24.34
C PHE A 156 17.36 -3.14 -24.18
N LEU A 157 18.35 -2.49 -23.55
CA LEU A 157 18.35 -1.04 -23.36
C LEU A 157 18.42 -0.29 -24.70
N PHE A 158 19.21 -0.79 -25.65
CA PHE A 158 19.32 -0.23 -26.99
C PHE A 158 18.00 -0.34 -27.77
N GLU A 159 17.44 -1.54 -27.86
CA GLU A 159 16.18 -1.81 -28.57
C GLU A 159 15.00 -1.02 -28.01
N THR A 160 14.95 -0.88 -26.68
CA THR A 160 13.86 -0.17 -26.00
C THR A 160 14.09 1.33 -25.87
N SER A 161 15.27 1.83 -26.26
CA SER A 161 15.72 3.22 -26.02
C SER A 161 15.61 3.64 -24.54
N LEU A 162 15.76 2.68 -23.62
CA LEU A 162 15.74 2.92 -22.18
C LEU A 162 17.16 3.16 -21.66
N LYS A 163 17.23 3.82 -20.50
CA LYS A 163 18.47 4.02 -19.75
C LYS A 163 18.32 3.41 -18.37
N ILE A 164 19.43 2.95 -17.81
CA ILE A 164 19.48 2.60 -16.39
C ILE A 164 19.16 3.87 -15.59
N GLY A 165 18.15 3.76 -14.73
CA GLY A 165 17.62 4.88 -13.96
C GLY A 165 17.72 4.69 -12.45
N SER A 166 18.42 3.66 -12.00
CA SER A 166 18.62 3.26 -10.61
C SER A 166 19.99 2.64 -10.43
N SER A 167 20.51 2.66 -9.20
CA SER A 167 21.79 2.03 -8.83
C SER A 167 21.78 0.50 -8.84
N SER A 168 20.63 -0.11 -9.14
CA SER A 168 20.43 -1.56 -9.11
C SER A 168 19.47 -2.01 -10.23
N LEU A 169 19.70 -3.22 -10.72
CA LEU A 169 18.77 -4.00 -11.54
C LEU A 169 17.73 -4.66 -10.64
N LEU A 170 16.46 -4.46 -10.93
CA LEU A 170 15.39 -5.19 -10.26
C LEU A 170 15.32 -6.63 -10.76
N LYS A 171 15.09 -7.58 -9.84
CA LYS A 171 15.01 -9.01 -10.14
C LYS A 171 13.72 -9.61 -9.60
N ASP A 172 13.03 -10.34 -10.46
CA ASP A 172 11.79 -11.10 -10.21
C ASP A 172 10.58 -10.26 -9.75
N GLY A 173 10.62 -8.93 -9.95
CA GLY A 173 9.47 -8.08 -9.70
C GLY A 173 9.72 -6.59 -9.92
N PRO A 174 8.65 -5.81 -10.12
CA PRO A 174 8.74 -4.36 -10.29
C PRO A 174 8.98 -3.65 -8.95
N ASN A 175 9.18 -2.33 -9.02
CA ASN A 175 9.05 -1.47 -7.85
C ASN A 175 7.57 -1.19 -7.54
N ALA A 176 7.24 -1.09 -6.27
CA ALA A 176 5.89 -0.75 -5.80
C ALA A 176 5.92 0.20 -4.59
N ILE A 177 4.82 0.91 -4.38
CA ILE A 177 4.52 1.68 -3.18
C ILE A 177 3.68 0.79 -2.27
N GLN A 178 4.25 0.42 -1.12
CA GLN A 178 3.63 -0.53 -0.19
C GLN A 178 3.82 -0.04 1.26
N PRO A 179 2.83 0.65 1.86
CA PRO A 179 2.81 0.87 3.29
C PRO A 179 3.01 -0.45 4.06
N THR A 180 3.84 -0.46 5.10
CA THR A 180 4.06 -1.69 5.86
C THR A 180 2.78 -2.06 6.60
N VAL A 181 2.36 -3.33 6.47
CA VAL A 181 1.23 -3.89 7.20
C VAL A 181 1.68 -5.04 8.08
N GLN A 182 1.13 -5.13 9.28
CA GLN A 182 1.25 -6.28 10.16
C GLN A 182 -0.16 -6.74 10.49
N ILE A 183 -0.46 -8.00 10.23
CA ILE A 183 -1.75 -8.62 10.57
C ILE A 183 -1.47 -9.60 11.71
N ASN A 184 -2.24 -9.50 12.79
CA ASN A 184 -2.08 -10.39 13.93
C ASN A 184 -3.44 -10.90 14.41
N LEU A 185 -3.80 -12.09 13.94
CA LEU A 185 -5.05 -12.75 14.31
C LEU A 185 -4.97 -13.45 15.67
N LYS A 186 -3.76 -13.74 16.15
CA LYS A 186 -3.53 -14.43 17.42
C LYS A 186 -3.68 -13.45 18.58
N LYS A 187 -4.44 -13.85 19.60
CA LYS A 187 -4.43 -13.14 20.89
C LYS A 187 -3.03 -13.28 21.50
N GLU A 188 -2.34 -12.15 21.69
CA GLU A 188 -1.00 -12.17 22.27
C GLU A 188 -1.05 -12.78 23.67
N LYS A 189 -0.25 -13.84 23.89
CA LYS A 189 0.07 -14.34 25.24
C LYS A 189 1.29 -13.56 25.73
N GLY A 190 1.09 -12.42 26.37
CA GLY A 190 2.20 -11.58 26.85
C GLY A 190 1.74 -10.37 27.69
N LYS A 191 2.70 -9.66 28.29
CA LYS A 191 2.43 -8.40 29.01
C LYS A 191 1.94 -7.32 28.03
N GLU A 192 0.87 -6.61 28.38
CA GLU A 192 0.32 -5.54 27.57
C GLU A 192 1.38 -4.47 27.26
N LYS A 193 1.63 -4.21 25.97
CA LYS A 193 2.65 -3.23 25.51
C LYS A 193 2.14 -1.78 25.45
N GLY A 194 0.92 -1.55 25.96
CA GLY A 194 0.21 -0.27 25.94
C GLY A 194 -1.22 -0.42 25.41
N LYS A 195 -1.89 0.71 25.19
CA LYS A 195 -3.24 0.78 24.60
C LYS A 195 -3.19 1.50 23.26
N CYS A 196 -4.04 1.10 22.33
CA CYS A 196 -4.25 1.80 21.06
C CYS A 196 -4.86 3.18 21.31
N PHE A 197 -4.30 4.20 20.69
CA PHE A 197 -4.79 5.58 20.74
C PHE A 197 -6.26 5.74 20.28
N PHE A 198 -6.68 4.97 19.27
CA PHE A 198 -8.02 5.10 18.69
C PHE A 198 -9.09 4.28 19.40
N CYS A 199 -8.79 3.02 19.74
CA CYS A 199 -9.80 2.09 20.23
C CYS A 199 -9.54 1.58 21.65
N GLY A 200 -8.45 2.00 22.30
CA GLY A 200 -8.09 1.59 23.66
C GLY A 200 -7.67 0.12 23.81
N SER A 201 -7.73 -0.70 22.76
CA SER A 201 -7.39 -2.13 22.83
C SER A 201 -5.89 -2.37 23.06
N SER A 202 -5.58 -3.40 23.85
CA SER A 202 -4.23 -3.94 24.03
C SER A 202 -3.99 -5.03 22.97
N SER A 203 -3.00 -4.80 22.10
CA SER A 203 -2.58 -5.74 21.05
C SER A 203 -1.19 -5.34 20.55
N HIS A 204 -0.71 -5.95 19.46
CA HIS A 204 0.49 -5.47 18.79
C HIS A 204 0.33 -3.99 18.40
N LEU A 205 1.25 -3.17 18.90
CA LEU A 205 1.22 -1.73 18.73
C LEU A 205 2.32 -1.30 17.75
N SER A 206 1.91 -0.59 16.70
CA SER A 206 2.81 0.08 15.76
C SER A 206 2.84 1.58 16.04
N GLU A 207 3.93 2.23 15.60
CA GLU A 207 4.02 3.69 15.62
C GLU A 207 3.06 4.29 14.60
N ILE A 208 2.38 5.36 14.97
CA ILE A 208 1.52 6.11 14.04
C ILE A 208 2.36 6.70 12.89
N GLY A 209 1.88 6.51 11.67
CA GLY A 209 2.46 7.06 10.45
C GLY A 209 1.44 7.82 9.60
N GLY A 210 1.89 8.27 8.41
CA GLY A 210 1.11 9.08 7.45
C GLY A 210 -0.28 8.55 7.09
N THR A 211 -0.45 7.23 7.09
CA THR A 211 -1.72 6.55 6.76
C THR A 211 -2.75 6.60 7.88
N VAL A 212 -2.36 7.03 9.08
CA VAL A 212 -3.22 7.09 10.27
C VAL A 212 -3.45 8.56 10.62
N PHE A 213 -4.67 9.05 10.43
CA PHE A 213 -5.07 10.45 10.71
C PHE A 213 -4.94 10.82 12.19
N PRO A 214 -4.81 12.12 12.57
CA PRO A 214 -4.58 13.31 11.74
C PRO A 214 -3.18 13.43 11.13
N MET A 215 -2.39 12.36 11.14
CA MET A 215 -0.94 12.45 11.08
C MET A 215 -0.40 12.30 9.67
N ILE A 216 -1.01 13.00 8.70
CA ILE A 216 -0.57 13.00 7.29
C ILE A 216 0.92 13.39 7.19
N SER A 217 1.43 14.16 8.16
CA SER A 217 2.84 14.54 8.33
C SER A 217 3.74 13.49 9.02
N GLY A 218 3.25 12.27 9.27
CA GLY A 218 3.99 11.19 9.96
C GLY A 218 4.03 11.35 11.48
N SER A 219 4.91 10.59 12.14
CA SER A 219 5.04 10.58 13.61
C SER A 219 5.46 11.94 14.19
N SER A 220 6.13 12.79 13.41
CA SER A 220 6.41 14.18 13.76
C SER A 220 5.16 15.06 13.84
N GLY A 221 4.09 14.69 13.14
CA GLY A 221 2.78 15.32 13.33
C GLY A 221 2.18 15.04 14.71
N ALA A 222 2.62 13.96 15.38
CA ALA A 222 2.11 13.48 16.67
C ALA A 222 2.85 14.05 17.86
N LEU A 223 3.73 15.02 17.61
CA LEU A 223 4.36 15.79 18.64
C LEU A 223 3.30 16.70 19.25
N SER A 224 2.92 16.40 20.48
CA SER A 224 2.12 17.31 21.30
C SER A 224 2.93 18.56 21.62
N PHE A 225 2.26 19.72 21.68
CA PHE A 225 2.85 20.94 22.27
C PHE A 225 3.28 20.73 23.73
N ASN A 226 2.73 19.71 24.40
CA ASN A 226 3.13 19.32 25.74
C ASN A 226 4.31 18.33 25.70
N THR A 227 5.49 18.77 26.14
CA THR A 227 6.70 17.94 26.30
C THR A 227 6.52 16.78 27.29
N GLY A 228 5.53 16.86 28.19
CA GLY A 228 5.10 15.76 29.07
C GLY A 228 4.12 14.78 28.42
N GLY A 229 3.62 15.06 27.21
CA GLY A 229 2.70 14.20 26.44
C GLY A 229 3.36 12.95 25.84
N GLY A 230 4.69 12.83 25.90
CA GLY A 230 5.40 11.60 25.56
C GLY A 230 5.66 11.36 24.06
N LYS A 231 6.07 10.12 23.76
CA LYS A 231 6.39 9.61 22.40
C LYS A 231 5.13 9.53 21.53
N PRO A 232 5.27 9.51 20.17
CA PRO A 232 4.11 9.37 19.29
C PRO A 232 3.20 8.24 19.74
N GLU A 233 1.92 8.57 19.79
CA GLU A 233 0.85 7.66 20.15
C GLU A 233 0.93 6.39 19.29
N LYS A 234 0.66 5.24 19.90
CA LYS A 234 0.74 3.95 19.22
C LYS A 234 -0.65 3.46 18.85
N VAL A 235 -0.75 2.70 17.77
CA VAL A 235 -2.02 2.15 17.30
C VAL A 235 -1.97 0.64 17.19
N CYS A 236 -3.11 -0.01 17.43
CA CYS A 236 -3.23 -1.44 17.18
C CYS A 236 -3.17 -1.73 15.68
N TRP A 237 -2.76 -2.95 15.36
CA TRP A 237 -2.68 -3.42 13.98
C TRP A 237 -4.00 -3.23 13.20
N LYS A 238 -5.17 -3.37 13.84
CA LYS A 238 -6.47 -3.16 13.19
C LYS A 238 -6.67 -1.71 12.75
N CYS A 239 -6.38 -0.74 13.63
CA CYS A 239 -6.50 0.68 13.31
C CYS A 239 -5.45 1.10 12.27
N ASP A 240 -4.23 0.58 12.38
CA ASP A 240 -3.19 0.81 11.36
C ASP A 240 -3.55 0.19 10.01
N PHE A 241 -4.19 -0.98 10.01
CA PHE A 241 -4.65 -1.65 8.80
C PHE A 241 -5.75 -0.86 8.10
N ILE A 242 -6.86 -0.55 8.79
CA ILE A 242 -7.99 0.19 8.19
C ILE A 242 -7.60 1.60 7.76
N GLY A 243 -6.64 2.25 8.42
CA GLY A 243 -6.14 3.57 8.00
C GLY A 243 -5.56 3.58 6.57
N LYS A 244 -5.05 2.44 6.10
CA LYS A 244 -4.53 2.30 4.72
C LYS A 244 -5.65 2.26 3.67
N PHE A 245 -6.88 1.92 4.06
CA PHE A 245 -8.03 1.80 3.16
C PHE A 245 -8.81 3.10 3.00
N VAL A 246 -8.43 4.19 3.67
CA VAL A 246 -9.09 5.50 3.56
C VAL A 246 -9.20 6.03 2.12
N PRO A 247 -8.19 5.86 1.23
CA PRO A 247 -8.31 6.29 -0.16
C PRO A 247 -9.49 5.67 -0.92
N VAL A 248 -10.02 4.53 -0.47
CA VAL A 248 -11.12 3.82 -1.12
C VAL A 248 -12.39 4.65 -1.14
N ASN A 249 -12.72 5.30 -0.02
CA ASN A 249 -13.98 6.01 0.19
C ASN A 249 -13.83 7.53 0.29
N GLY A 250 -12.59 8.03 0.26
CA GLY A 250 -12.34 9.45 0.22
C GLY A 250 -12.44 10.00 -1.19
N PHE A 251 -13.09 11.15 -1.32
CA PHE A 251 -13.12 11.94 -2.54
C PHE A 251 -12.11 13.07 -2.42
N TYR A 252 -11.52 13.48 -3.53
CA TYR A 252 -10.60 14.61 -3.52
C TYR A 252 -10.72 15.45 -4.79
N THR A 253 -10.35 16.72 -4.66
CA THR A 253 -10.11 17.62 -5.79
C THR A 253 -8.80 18.37 -5.56
N ILE A 254 -8.11 18.70 -6.65
CA ILE A 254 -6.90 19.50 -6.62
C ILE A 254 -7.21 20.79 -7.37
N ASN A 255 -7.16 21.93 -6.68
CA ASN A 255 -7.41 23.23 -7.29
C ASN A 255 -6.30 24.22 -6.88
N ASN A 256 -5.60 24.78 -7.87
CA ASN A 256 -4.48 25.72 -7.68
C ASN A 256 -3.43 25.23 -6.67
N GLY A 257 -3.11 23.93 -6.68
CA GLY A 257 -2.16 23.31 -5.76
C GLY A 257 -2.70 22.97 -4.38
N ASN A 258 -3.96 23.34 -4.07
CA ASN A 258 -4.63 22.95 -2.83
C ASN A 258 -5.36 21.62 -3.00
N TYR A 259 -5.26 20.77 -1.99
CA TYR A 259 -5.98 19.50 -1.92
C TYR A 259 -7.21 19.66 -1.02
N HIS A 260 -8.37 19.35 -1.57
CA HIS A 260 -9.61 19.25 -0.80
C HIS A 260 -9.99 17.78 -0.73
N MET A 261 -10.18 17.25 0.48
CA MET A 261 -10.63 15.87 0.70
C MET A 261 -12.01 15.88 1.34
N TYR A 262 -12.89 15.02 0.85
CA TYR A 262 -14.27 14.91 1.31
C TYR A 262 -14.54 13.47 1.75
N PHE A 263 -15.07 13.33 2.96
CA PHE A 263 -15.43 12.06 3.56
C PHE A 263 -16.90 12.12 3.99
N PRO A 264 -17.84 11.65 3.16
CA PRO A 264 -19.23 11.49 3.57
C PRO A 264 -19.29 10.64 4.84
N TYR A 265 -19.95 11.13 5.88
CA TYR A 265 -19.92 10.51 7.19
C TYR A 265 -21.32 10.43 7.79
N SER A 266 -21.61 9.28 8.41
CA SER A 266 -22.85 9.00 9.12
C SER A 266 -22.56 8.15 10.36
N PRO A 267 -23.37 8.28 11.43
CA PRO A 267 -23.31 7.35 12.55
C PRO A 267 -23.61 5.89 12.18
N SER A 268 -24.26 5.63 11.04
CA SER A 268 -24.52 4.27 10.53
C SER A 268 -23.57 3.95 9.38
N LEU A 269 -22.73 2.91 9.53
CA LEU A 269 -21.85 2.43 8.47
C LEU A 269 -22.63 1.94 7.24
N GLU A 270 -23.80 1.34 7.43
CA GLU A 270 -24.67 0.90 6.35
C GLU A 270 -25.15 2.08 5.50
N LYS A 271 -25.54 3.19 6.15
CA LYS A 271 -25.90 4.43 5.44
C LYS A 271 -24.70 5.05 4.73
N MET A 272 -23.49 4.95 5.32
CA MET A 272 -22.27 5.39 4.63
C MET A 272 -22.03 4.58 3.36
N ASP A 273 -22.14 3.25 3.44
CA ASP A 273 -21.97 2.34 2.29
C ASP A 273 -22.94 2.68 1.14
N ASP A 274 -24.22 2.86 1.46
CA ASP A 274 -25.27 3.20 0.49
C ASP A 274 -24.98 4.53 -0.25
N VAL A 275 -24.68 5.60 0.49
CA VAL A 275 -24.39 6.92 -0.11
C VAL A 275 -23.11 6.88 -0.94
N ILE A 276 -22.06 6.23 -0.43
CA ILE A 276 -20.77 6.19 -1.11
C ILE A 276 -20.85 5.39 -2.41
N LYS A 277 -21.63 4.30 -2.47
CA LYS A 277 -21.90 3.58 -3.74
C LYS A 277 -22.41 4.51 -4.84
N ASN A 278 -23.38 5.38 -4.51
CA ASN A 278 -23.94 6.34 -5.44
C ASN A 278 -22.92 7.41 -5.86
N LEU A 279 -22.12 7.92 -4.92
CA LEU A 279 -21.09 8.92 -5.21
C LEU A 279 -19.92 8.35 -6.03
N HIS A 280 -19.60 7.07 -5.91
CA HIS A 280 -18.58 6.45 -6.75
C HIS A 280 -19.01 6.31 -8.21
N ALA A 281 -20.31 6.16 -8.48
CA ALA A 281 -20.82 6.04 -9.85
C ALA A 281 -20.59 7.31 -10.69
N ILE A 282 -20.40 8.45 -10.04
CA ILE A 282 -20.14 9.75 -10.70
C ILE A 282 -18.66 10.16 -10.65
N LYS A 283 -17.77 9.31 -10.11
CA LYS A 283 -16.35 9.61 -10.00
C LYS A 283 -15.69 9.54 -11.37
N ILE A 284 -15.04 10.62 -11.77
CA ILE A 284 -14.25 10.70 -13.00
C ILE A 284 -12.82 10.25 -12.68
N GLU A 285 -12.21 9.46 -13.57
CA GLU A 285 -10.80 9.07 -13.42
C GLU A 285 -9.89 10.29 -13.53
N ASP A 286 -8.88 10.33 -12.67
CA ASP A 286 -7.85 11.36 -12.72
C ASP A 286 -6.92 11.05 -13.91
N LEU A 287 -7.14 11.73 -15.04
CA LEU A 287 -6.40 11.53 -16.30
C LEU A 287 -4.98 12.15 -16.28
N THR A 288 -4.52 12.66 -15.13
CA THR A 288 -3.25 13.38 -14.99
C THR A 288 -2.02 12.47 -14.91
#